data_AF-A0A2D8QGT9-F1
#
_entry.id   AF-A0A2D8QGT9-F1
#
_cell.length_a   1.000
_cell.length_b   1.000
_cell.length_c   1.000
_cell.angle_alpha   90.00
_cell.angle_beta   90.00
_cell.angle_gamma   90.00
#
_symmetry.space_group_name_H-M   'P 1'
#
loop_
_entity.id
_entity.type
_entity.pdbx_description
1 polymer ?
#
loop_
_entity_poly.entity_id
_entity_poly.type
_entity_poly.pdbx_seq_one_letter_code
_entity_poly.pdbx_strand_id
1 'polypeptide(L)'
;RGCTLPDRVLGTSSILLTLALIASSNGIGTLARTVARFYADHEGMGMGIVTLPVAEDMRVTPYALIRPRDVDPTPAAETVFAMIHERIDNLAPTV
;
A
#
# COMPACT_ATOMS: atom_id res chain seq x y z
N ARG A 1 -27.47 -8.02 0.50
CA ARG A 1 -28.02 -6.65 0.38
C ARG A 1 -26.86 -5.68 0.55
N GLY A 2 -26.73 -4.69 -0.32
CA GLY A 2 -25.65 -3.69 -0.21
C GLY A 2 -25.97 -2.63 0.85
N CYS A 3 -24.93 -2.04 1.45
CA CYS A 3 -25.06 -0.85 2.29
C CYS A 3 -25.10 0.42 1.41
N THR A 4 -25.73 1.48 1.90
CA THR A 4 -25.63 2.81 1.28
C THR A 4 -24.25 3.42 1.52
N LEU A 5 -23.85 4.39 0.69
CA LEU A 5 -22.61 5.13 0.91
C LEU A 5 -22.67 5.91 2.25
N PRO A 6 -21.52 6.13 2.91
CA PRO A 6 -21.46 6.98 4.09
C PRO A 6 -21.84 8.44 3.79
N ASP A 7 -22.41 9.14 4.79
CA ASP A 7 -22.79 10.55 4.67
C ASP A 7 -21.61 11.51 4.43
N ARG A 8 -20.39 11.06 4.77
CA ARG A 8 -19.15 11.82 4.56
C ARG A 8 -18.09 10.93 3.92
N VAL A 9 -17.60 11.36 2.77
CA VAL A 9 -16.49 10.73 2.05
C VAL A 9 -15.42 11.79 1.81
N LEU A 10 -14.18 11.47 2.14
CA LEU A 10 -13.02 12.32 1.88
C LEU A 10 -12.04 11.57 0.99
N GLY A 11 -11.56 12.22 -0.06
CA GLY A 11 -10.48 11.73 -0.90
C GLY A 11 -9.15 12.43 -0.57
N THR A 12 -8.08 11.66 -0.47
CA THR A 12 -6.71 12.17 -0.29
C THR A 12 -5.73 11.23 -0.99
N SER A 13 -4.68 11.78 -1.60
CA SER A 13 -3.56 11.02 -2.15
C SER A 13 -2.46 10.74 -1.12
N SER A 14 -2.51 11.40 0.05
CA SER A 14 -1.51 11.24 1.10
C SER A 14 -1.91 10.13 2.06
N ILE A 15 -1.11 9.06 2.08
CA ILE A 15 -1.25 7.94 3.03
C ILE A 15 -1.14 8.44 4.46
N LEU A 16 -0.15 9.29 4.77
CA LEU A 16 0.06 9.81 6.13
C LEU A 16 -1.12 10.65 6.62
N LEU A 17 -1.66 11.53 5.77
CA LEU A 17 -2.85 12.30 6.12
C LEU A 17 -4.06 11.38 6.33
N THR A 18 -4.24 10.37 5.47
CA THR A 18 -5.30 9.35 5.62
C THR A 18 -5.21 8.68 6.98
N LEU A 19 -4.02 8.23 7.37
CA LEU A 19 -3.78 7.57 8.65
C LEU A 19 -4.03 8.50 9.84
N ALA A 20 -3.57 9.75 9.77
CA ALA A 20 -3.81 10.75 10.82
C ALA A 20 -5.32 11.04 11.00
N LEU A 21 -6.07 11.14 9.91
CA LEU A 21 -7.52 11.32 9.95
C LEU A 21 -8.24 10.10 10.53
N ILE A 22 -7.82 8.89 10.18
CA ILE A 22 -8.37 7.66 10.75
C ILE A 22 -8.08 7.61 12.26
N ALA A 23 -6.83 7.87 12.66
CA ALA A 23 -6.41 7.84 14.07
C ALA A 23 -7.11 8.88 14.95
N SER A 24 -7.57 9.99 14.37
CA SER A 24 -8.23 11.10 15.09
C SER A 24 -9.76 11.09 14.97
N SER A 25 -10.35 10.10 14.31
CA SER A 25 -11.80 10.02 14.07
C SER A 25 -12.31 8.57 14.17
N ASN A 26 -13.58 8.36 13.80
CA ASN A 26 -14.18 7.05 13.58
C ASN A 26 -14.20 6.68 12.08
N GLY A 27 -13.34 7.31 11.29
CA GLY A 27 -13.23 7.08 9.86
C GLY A 27 -12.64 5.71 9.53
N ILE A 28 -13.07 5.14 8.40
CA ILE A 28 -12.49 3.94 7.80
C ILE A 28 -11.91 4.29 6.43
N GLY A 29 -10.90 3.54 5.98
CA GLY A 29 -10.27 3.74 4.69
C GLY A 29 -9.64 2.48 4.14
N THR A 30 -9.28 2.51 2.87
CA THR A 30 -8.60 1.41 2.17
C THR A 30 -7.12 1.72 2.04
N LEU A 31 -6.28 0.75 2.43
CA LEU A 31 -4.82 0.84 2.31
C LEU A 31 -4.27 -0.51 1.86
N ALA A 32 -3.10 -0.49 1.21
CA ALA A 32 -2.37 -1.71 0.93
C ALA A 32 -2.02 -2.44 2.24
N ARG A 33 -2.17 -3.78 2.27
CA ARG A 33 -1.95 -4.58 3.48
C ARG A 33 -0.57 -4.36 4.11
N THR A 34 0.48 -4.24 3.29
CA THR A 34 1.84 -3.96 3.76
C THR A 34 1.95 -2.62 4.48
N VAL A 35 1.25 -1.59 3.98
CA VAL A 35 1.18 -0.26 4.61
C VAL A 35 0.41 -0.35 5.92
N ALA A 36 -0.76 -0.98 5.92
CA ALA A 36 -1.56 -1.15 7.13
C ALA A 36 -0.77 -1.87 8.24
N ARG A 37 -0.06 -2.96 7.92
CA ARG A 37 0.77 -3.69 8.87
C ARG A 37 1.92 -2.83 9.43
N PHE A 38 2.61 -2.10 8.58
CA PHE A 38 3.72 -1.23 9.00
C PHE A 38 3.30 -0.17 10.02
N TYR A 39 2.09 0.39 9.88
CA TYR A 39 1.59 1.43 10.78
C TYR A 39 0.77 0.91 11.98
N ALA A 40 0.27 -0.33 11.92
CA ALA A 40 -0.50 -0.94 13.01
C ALA A 40 0.36 -1.65 14.07
N ASP A 41 1.55 -2.15 13.70
CA ASP A 41 2.44 -2.82 14.67
C ASP A 41 2.98 -1.85 15.72
N HIS A 42 3.07 -2.34 16.97
CA HIS A 42 3.50 -1.56 18.14
C HIS A 42 4.98 -1.14 18.09
N GLU A 43 5.79 -1.77 17.23
CA GLU A 43 7.18 -1.37 16.97
C GLU A 43 7.29 -0.26 15.88
N GLY A 44 6.16 0.15 15.28
CA GLY A 44 6.04 1.28 14.35
C GLY A 44 5.66 2.60 15.04
N MET A 45 4.85 3.43 14.38
CA MET A 45 4.40 4.74 14.90
C MET A 45 3.30 4.65 15.98
N GLY A 46 2.72 3.46 16.23
CA GLY A 46 1.75 3.28 17.32
C GLY A 46 0.47 4.13 17.19
N MET A 47 -0.03 4.32 15.96
CA MET A 47 -1.11 5.28 15.66
C MET A 47 -2.52 4.86 16.15
N GLY A 48 -2.65 3.78 16.93
CA GLY A 48 -3.94 3.32 17.45
C GLY A 48 -4.91 2.82 16.37
N ILE A 49 -4.40 2.38 15.23
CA ILE A 49 -5.20 1.90 14.09
C ILE A 49 -5.22 0.37 14.03
N VAL A 50 -6.31 -0.19 13.52
CA VAL A 50 -6.54 -1.63 13.41
C VAL A 50 -7.02 -1.96 12.00
N THR A 51 -6.57 -3.11 11.47
CA THR A 51 -7.10 -3.65 10.21
C THR A 51 -8.40 -4.40 10.49
N LEU A 52 -9.48 -4.03 9.80
CA LEU A 52 -10.77 -4.70 9.93
C LEU A 52 -10.78 -6.03 9.15
N PRO A 53 -11.35 -7.13 9.69
CA PRO A 53 -11.46 -8.42 9.02
C PRO A 53 -12.62 -8.43 8.01
N VAL A 54 -12.54 -7.57 7.00
CA VAL A 54 -13.55 -7.40 5.94
C VAL A 54 -12.88 -7.34 4.58
N ALA A 55 -13.62 -7.74 3.53
CA ALA A 55 -13.15 -7.74 2.14
C ALA A 55 -11.79 -8.44 1.96
N GLU A 56 -11.66 -9.65 2.51
CA GLU A 56 -10.41 -10.42 2.47
C GLU A 56 -10.00 -10.84 1.05
N ASP A 57 -10.96 -10.86 0.13
CA ASP A 57 -10.79 -11.10 -1.29
C ASP A 57 -10.34 -9.86 -2.08
N MET A 58 -10.27 -8.68 -1.44
CA MET A 58 -9.78 -7.46 -2.06
C MET A 58 -8.29 -7.58 -2.39
N ARG A 59 -7.97 -7.58 -3.68
CA ARG A 59 -6.60 -7.68 -4.18
C ARG A 59 -6.21 -6.42 -4.95
N VAL A 60 -5.00 -5.95 -4.72
CA VAL A 60 -4.34 -4.89 -5.48
C VAL A 60 -2.97 -5.39 -5.91
N THR A 61 -2.52 -5.02 -7.11
CA THR A 61 -1.14 -5.28 -7.53
C THR A 61 -0.20 -4.54 -6.58
N PRO A 62 0.77 -5.22 -5.94
CA PRO A 62 1.57 -4.60 -4.87
C PRO A 62 2.52 -3.51 -5.38
N TYR A 63 3.02 -3.64 -6.61
CA TYR A 63 3.90 -2.67 -7.27
C TYR A 63 3.97 -2.95 -8.78
N ALA A 64 4.42 -1.96 -9.54
CA ALA A 64 4.80 -2.10 -10.93
C ALA A 64 6.05 -1.26 -11.22
N LEU A 65 6.93 -1.78 -12.05
CA LEU A 65 8.08 -1.02 -12.58
C LEU A 65 7.67 -0.41 -13.91
N ILE A 66 7.52 0.91 -13.92
CA ILE A 66 7.09 1.65 -15.11
C ILE A 66 8.32 2.23 -15.80
N ARG A 67 8.46 1.98 -17.10
CA ARG A 67 9.50 2.56 -17.95
C ARG A 67 8.91 3.11 -19.24
N PRO A 68 9.51 4.13 -19.87
CA PRO A 68 9.14 4.50 -21.23
C PRO A 68 9.31 3.31 -22.18
N ARG A 69 8.38 3.12 -23.11
CA ARG A 69 8.43 1.99 -24.04
C ARG A 69 9.57 2.12 -25.05
N ASP A 70 9.78 3.34 -25.54
CA ASP A 70 10.66 3.63 -26.69
C ASP A 70 11.99 4.27 -26.27
N VAL A 71 12.33 4.19 -24.97
CA VAL A 71 13.59 4.70 -24.44
C VAL A 71 14.32 3.57 -23.74
N ASP A 72 15.49 3.23 -24.26
CA ASP A 72 16.36 2.26 -23.61
C ASP A 72 16.88 2.83 -22.28
N PRO A 73 16.87 2.04 -21.20
CA PRO A 73 17.44 2.46 -19.93
C PRO A 73 18.93 2.74 -20.06
N THR A 74 19.44 3.69 -19.27
CA THR A 74 20.89 3.87 -19.15
C THR A 74 21.52 2.65 -18.45
N PRO A 75 22.83 2.37 -18.61
CA PRO A 75 23.47 1.25 -17.92
C PRO A 75 23.31 1.28 -16.40
N ALA A 76 23.27 2.49 -15.81
CA ALA A 76 22.97 2.67 -14.40
C ALA A 76 21.53 2.28 -14.05
N ALA A 77 20.56 2.66 -14.89
CA ALA A 77 19.16 2.29 -14.70
C ALA A 77 18.96 0.77 -14.85
N GLU A 78 19.61 0.12 -15.82
CA GLU A 78 19.60 -1.35 -15.97
C GLU A 78 20.10 -2.06 -14.72
N THR A 79 21.21 -1.56 -14.15
CA THR A 79 21.78 -2.09 -12.91
C THR A 79 20.76 -2.01 -11.77
N VAL A 80 20.11 -0.86 -11.60
CA VAL A 80 19.09 -0.68 -10.56
C VAL A 80 17.87 -1.57 -10.81
N PHE A 81 17.41 -1.70 -12.06
CA PHE A 81 16.31 -2.60 -12.41
C PHE A 81 16.65 -4.06 -12.06
N ALA A 82 17.86 -4.51 -12.38
CA ALA A 82 18.32 -5.86 -12.04
C ALA A 82 18.34 -6.08 -10.53
N MET A 83 18.86 -5.12 -9.75
CA MET A 83 18.86 -5.19 -8.28
C MET A 83 17.45 -5.24 -7.68
N ILE A 84 16.51 -4.47 -8.23
CA ILE A 84 15.11 -4.49 -7.78
C ILE A 84 14.47 -5.85 -8.09
N HIS A 85 14.69 -6.39 -9.28
CA HIS A 85 14.19 -7.71 -9.67
C HIS A 85 14.75 -8.81 -8.76
N GLU A 86 16.06 -8.85 -8.55
CA GLU A 86 16.70 -9.80 -7.64
C GLU A 86 16.13 -9.68 -6.22
N ARG A 87 15.91 -8.45 -5.73
CA ARG A 87 15.33 -8.24 -4.40
C ARG A 87 13.89 -8.74 -4.32
N ILE A 88 13.09 -8.56 -5.37
CA ILE A 88 11.72 -9.03 -5.47
C ILE A 88 11.68 -10.56 -5.45
N ASP A 89 12.52 -11.21 -6.26
CA ASP A 89 12.57 -12.68 -6.34
C ASP A 89 12.97 -13.28 -4.99
N ASN A 90 13.87 -12.60 -4.25
CA ASN A 90 14.27 -12.97 -2.89
C ASN A 90 13.20 -12.68 -1.81
N LEU A 91 12.22 -11.81 -2.09
CA LEU A 91 11.10 -11.49 -1.19
C LEU A 91 9.87 -12.34 -1.46
N ALA A 92 9.76 -12.92 -2.65
CA ALA A 92 8.67 -13.83 -2.98
C ALA A 92 8.81 -15.07 -2.08
N PRO A 93 7.76 -15.48 -1.36
CA PRO A 93 7.77 -16.77 -0.70
C PRO A 93 7.99 -17.84 -1.78
N THR A 94 8.86 -18.81 -1.53
CA THR A 94 8.89 -20.04 -2.33
C THR A 94 7.46 -20.60 -2.32
N VAL A 95 6.85 -20.68 -3.50
CA VAL A 95 5.50 -21.26 -3.69
C VAL A 95 5.50 -22.71 -3.24
#